data_AF-A0A537FRL8-F1
#
_entry.id   AF-A0A537FRL8-F1
#
_cell.length_a   1.000
_cell.length_b   1.000
_cell.length_c   1.000
_cell.angle_alpha   90.00
_cell.angle_beta   90.00
_cell.angle_gamma   90.00
#
_symmetry.space_group_name_H-M   'P 1'
#
loop_
_entity.id
_entity.type
_entity.pdbx_description
1 polymer ?
#
loop_
_entity_poly.entity_id
_entity_poly.type
_entity_poly.pdbx_seq_one_letter_code
_entity_poly.pdbx_strand_id
1 'polypeptide(L)'
;MVARVAVGRSLADELDRMAEEGSETPRSALIDLTHGTLRRYGRVQALVGELSRRGRPDALVEALLWCSLYALESGRYAEYTVVDQAVRACALLERWSAKGYVNALLRGFLRERASLEARIGADMEARYQHPRWWIEMLR
;
A
#
# COMPACT_ATOMS: atom_id res chain seq x y z
N MET A 1 10.73 -2.02 -0.70
CA MET A 1 10.40 -3.40 -1.13
C MET A 1 9.17 -3.44 -2.04
N VAL A 2 7.97 -3.08 -1.54
CA VAL A 2 6.72 -3.14 -2.32
C VAL A 2 6.82 -2.48 -3.71
N ALA A 3 7.36 -1.25 -3.81
CA ALA A 3 7.55 -0.58 -5.10
C ALA A 3 8.42 -1.37 -6.09
N ARG A 4 9.45 -2.06 -5.61
CA ARG A 4 10.36 -2.88 -6.44
C ARG A 4 9.67 -4.16 -6.90
N VAL A 5 8.91 -4.81 -6.01
CA VAL A 5 8.14 -6.02 -6.36
C VAL A 5 7.03 -5.67 -7.35
N ALA A 6 6.37 -4.52 -7.19
CA ALA A 6 5.36 -4.03 -8.11
C ALA A 6 5.88 -3.82 -9.55
N VAL A 7 7.18 -3.57 -9.73
CA VAL A 7 7.81 -3.49 -11.07
C VAL A 7 8.46 -4.80 -11.53
N GLY A 8 8.16 -5.92 -10.86
CA GLY A 8 8.57 -7.27 -11.27
C GLY A 8 9.81 -7.82 -10.59
N ARG A 9 10.35 -7.18 -9.55
CA ARG A 9 11.42 -7.78 -8.74
C ARG A 9 10.88 -8.91 -7.86
N SER A 10 11.69 -9.95 -7.65
CA SER A 10 11.41 -11.01 -6.69
C SER A 10 11.43 -10.46 -5.27
N LEU A 11 10.42 -10.83 -4.46
CA LEU A 11 10.38 -10.48 -3.04
C LEU A 11 11.48 -11.20 -2.24
N ALA A 12 11.83 -12.43 -2.64
CA ALA A 12 12.88 -13.20 -1.97
C ALA A 12 14.22 -12.47 -2.07
N ASP A 13 14.60 -12.07 -3.29
CA ASP A 13 15.85 -11.37 -3.57
C ASP A 13 15.94 -10.04 -2.81
N GLU A 14 14.82 -9.31 -2.69
CA GLU A 14 14.77 -8.05 -1.94
C GLU A 14 14.88 -8.26 -0.42
N LEU A 15 14.38 -9.38 0.12
CA LEU A 15 14.54 -9.73 1.53
C LEU A 15 15.98 -10.11 1.86
N ASP A 16 16.63 -10.87 0.98
CA ASP A 16 18.03 -11.28 1.17
C ASP A 16 18.96 -10.07 1.10
N ARG A 17 18.74 -9.17 0.13
CA ARG A 17 19.46 -7.89 0.03
C ARG A 17 19.35 -7.05 1.32
N MET A 18 18.16 -6.98 1.93
CA MET A 18 17.97 -6.22 3.18
C MET A 18 18.65 -6.87 4.39
N ALA A 19 18.75 -8.20 4.40
CA ALA A 19 19.49 -8.92 5.45
C ALA A 19 20.99 -8.65 5.35
N GLU A 20 21.54 -8.62 4.14
CA GLU A 20 22.94 -8.27 3.86
C GLU A 20 23.26 -6.81 4.21
N GLU A 21 22.31 -5.89 3.98
CA GLU A 21 22.44 -4.47 4.32
C GLU A 21 22.36 -4.17 5.83
N GLY A 22 22.14 -5.18 6.67
CA GLY A 22 22.18 -5.04 8.13
C GLY A 22 20.99 -4.26 8.71
N SER A 23 19.80 -4.38 8.12
CA SER A 23 18.63 -3.65 8.60
C SER A 23 18.29 -3.96 10.06
N GLU A 24 18.12 -2.91 10.88
CA GLU A 24 17.66 -3.03 12.27
C GLU A 24 16.16 -3.40 12.38
N THR A 25 15.41 -3.32 11.27
CA THR A 25 13.98 -3.64 11.28
C THR A 25 13.79 -5.17 11.34
N PRO A 26 12.96 -5.70 12.26
CA PRO A 26 12.70 -7.13 12.32
C PRO A 26 12.21 -7.68 10.98
N ARG A 27 12.89 -8.71 10.47
CA ARG A 27 12.54 -9.37 9.20
C ARG A 27 11.06 -9.78 9.14
N SER A 28 10.51 -10.25 10.26
CA SER A 28 9.10 -10.62 10.37
C SER A 28 8.15 -9.45 10.10
N ALA A 29 8.47 -8.24 10.56
CA ALA A 29 7.67 -7.04 10.32
C ALA A 29 7.71 -6.62 8.84
N LEU A 30 8.88 -6.71 8.20
CA LEU A 30 9.04 -6.44 6.77
C LEU A 30 8.24 -7.43 5.90
N ILE A 31 8.30 -8.72 6.25
CA ILE A 31 7.54 -9.79 5.59
C ILE A 31 6.04 -9.55 5.75
N ASP A 32 5.57 -9.29 6.97
CA ASP A 32 4.15 -9.07 7.24
C ASP A 32 3.58 -7.88 6.46
N LEU A 33 4.28 -6.74 6.46
CA LEU A 33 3.84 -5.56 5.72
C LEU A 33 3.88 -5.83 4.21
N THR A 34 4.98 -6.39 3.71
CA THR A 34 5.17 -6.59 2.26
C THR A 34 4.22 -7.64 1.69
N HIS A 35 4.16 -8.84 2.27
CA HIS A 35 3.22 -9.87 1.81
C HIS A 35 1.77 -9.47 2.03
N GLY A 36 1.49 -8.79 3.15
CA GLY A 36 0.17 -8.29 3.46
C GLY A 36 -0.36 -7.32 2.42
N THR A 37 0.45 -6.33 2.06
CA THR A 37 0.13 -5.37 1.00
C THR A 37 -0.01 -6.06 -0.35
N LEU A 38 0.92 -6.93 -0.73
CA LEU A 38 0.89 -7.62 -2.03
C LEU A 38 -0.27 -8.63 -2.15
N ARG A 39 -0.69 -9.26 -1.05
CA ARG A 39 -1.88 -10.13 -1.05
C ARG A 39 -3.17 -9.34 -1.28
N ARG A 40 -3.21 -8.08 -0.86
CA ARG A 40 -4.35 -7.18 -1.05
C ARG A 40 -4.12 -6.19 -2.20
N TYR A 41 -3.27 -6.53 -3.16
CA TYR A 41 -2.72 -5.55 -4.11
C TYR A 41 -3.79 -4.83 -4.93
N GLY A 42 -4.68 -5.56 -5.61
CA GLY A 42 -5.78 -4.94 -6.37
C GLY A 42 -6.69 -4.07 -5.50
N ARG A 43 -6.89 -4.46 -4.24
CA ARG A 43 -7.72 -3.70 -3.30
C ARG A 43 -7.08 -2.37 -2.90
N VAL A 44 -5.81 -2.37 -2.47
CA VAL A 44 -5.12 -1.14 -2.08
C VAL A 44 -4.89 -0.22 -3.29
N GLN A 45 -4.73 -0.77 -4.49
CA GLN A 45 -4.69 0.01 -5.73
C GLN A 45 -6.03 0.68 -6.04
N ALA A 46 -7.15 -0.06 -5.96
CA ALA A 46 -8.48 0.50 -6.17
C ALA A 46 -8.80 1.61 -5.16
N LEU A 47 -8.45 1.42 -3.88
CA LEU A 47 -8.62 2.45 -2.84
C LEU A 47 -7.81 3.72 -3.14
N VAL A 48 -6.54 3.58 -3.56
CA VAL A 48 -5.74 4.75 -3.98
C VAL A 48 -6.34 5.42 -5.21
N GLY A 49 -6.84 4.65 -6.18
CA GLY A 49 -7.51 5.17 -7.37
C GLY A 49 -8.75 6.00 -7.04
N GLU A 50 -9.62 5.50 -6.17
CA GLU A 50 -10.83 6.19 -5.72
C GLU A 50 -10.56 7.46 -4.91
N LEU A 51 -9.50 7.46 -4.10
CA LEU A 51 -9.16 8.59 -3.24
C LEU A 51 -8.27 9.63 -3.93
N SER A 52 -7.48 9.23 -4.92
CA SER A 52 -6.53 10.11 -5.59
C SER A 52 -7.26 11.03 -6.57
N ARG A 53 -7.35 12.31 -6.22
CA ARG A 53 -7.85 13.37 -7.12
C ARG A 53 -6.76 13.96 -8.02
N ARG A 54 -5.54 13.41 -7.94
CA ARG A 54 -4.37 13.82 -8.73
C ARG A 54 -4.01 12.67 -9.68
N GLY A 55 -3.29 12.99 -10.75
CA GLY A 55 -2.65 11.98 -11.60
C GLY A 55 -1.77 11.02 -10.80
N ARG A 56 -1.33 9.93 -11.45
CA ARG A 56 -0.64 8.83 -10.77
C ARG A 56 0.62 9.33 -10.03
N PRO A 57 0.75 9.07 -8.71
CA PRO A 57 1.88 9.56 -7.93
C PRO A 57 3.19 8.85 -8.29
N ASP A 58 4.31 9.39 -7.80
CA ASP A 58 5.61 8.70 -7.81
C ASP A 58 5.48 7.28 -7.20
N ALA A 59 6.18 6.31 -7.79
CA ALA A 59 6.03 4.89 -7.43
C ALA A 59 6.33 4.57 -5.96
N LEU A 60 7.24 5.32 -5.31
CA LEU A 60 7.52 5.13 -3.88
C LEU A 60 6.40 5.68 -3.01
N VAL A 61 5.80 6.81 -3.41
CA VAL A 61 4.62 7.38 -2.73
C VAL A 61 3.42 6.45 -2.90
N GLU A 62 3.24 5.89 -4.09
CA GLU A 62 2.17 4.93 -4.38
C GLU A 62 2.31 3.67 -3.50
N ALA A 63 3.52 3.09 -3.45
CA ALA A 63 3.80 1.94 -2.60
C ALA A 63 3.65 2.25 -1.11
N LEU A 64 4.03 3.45 -0.67
CA LEU A 64 3.82 3.89 0.70
C LEU A 64 2.32 3.92 1.03
N LEU A 65 1.49 4.49 0.14
CA LEU A 65 0.04 4.52 0.32
C LEU A 65 -0.55 3.11 0.39
N TRP A 66 -0.12 2.20 -0.49
CA TRP A 66 -0.56 0.80 -0.44
C TRP A 66 -0.23 0.13 0.89
N CYS A 67 1.01 0.31 1.39
CA CYS A 67 1.42 -0.19 2.69
C CYS A 67 0.59 0.40 3.84
N SER A 68 0.38 1.72 3.83
CA SER A 68 -0.38 2.41 4.87
C SER A 68 -1.85 2.02 4.88
N LEU A 69 -2.49 1.88 3.72
CA LEU A 69 -3.88 1.42 3.63
C LEU A 69 -4.02 -0.02 4.14
N TYR A 70 -3.11 -0.92 3.75
CA TYR A 70 -3.09 -2.28 4.32
C TYR A 70 -2.95 -2.24 5.85
N ALA A 71 -2.02 -1.44 6.38
CA ALA A 71 -1.83 -1.33 7.82
C ALA A 71 -3.09 -0.83 8.54
N LEU A 72 -3.77 0.20 8.00
CA LEU A 72 -5.05 0.70 8.51
C LEU A 72 -6.16 -0.37 8.46
N GLU A 73 -6.26 -1.12 7.37
CA GLU A 73 -7.27 -2.17 7.22
C GLU A 73 -6.99 -3.41 8.07
N SER A 74 -5.74 -3.67 8.42
CA SER A 74 -5.37 -4.78 9.29
C SER A 74 -5.88 -4.61 10.72
N GLY A 75 -6.13 -3.36 11.15
CA GLY A 75 -6.52 -3.02 12.52
C GLY A 75 -5.44 -3.28 13.58
N ARG A 76 -4.22 -3.68 13.20
CA ARG A 76 -3.13 -4.02 14.12
C ARG A 76 -2.39 -2.81 14.70
N TYR A 77 -2.60 -1.65 14.09
CA TYR A 77 -1.94 -0.40 14.45
C TYR A 77 -2.99 0.68 14.68
N ALA A 78 -2.75 1.57 15.64
CA ALA A 78 -3.62 2.72 15.85
C ALA A 78 -3.64 3.62 14.60
N GLU A 79 -4.82 4.05 14.17
CA GLU A 79 -4.99 4.78 12.91
C GLU A 79 -4.12 6.05 12.83
N TYR A 80 -4.08 6.83 13.92
CA TYR A 80 -3.26 8.04 13.99
C TYR A 80 -1.77 7.73 13.86
N THR A 81 -1.32 6.58 14.37
CA THR A 81 0.09 6.15 14.30
C THR A 81 0.46 5.81 12.86
N VAL A 82 -0.40 5.07 12.14
CA VAL A 82 -0.14 4.74 10.73
C VAL A 82 -0.06 6.01 9.88
N VAL A 83 -0.98 6.96 10.09
CA VAL A 83 -0.98 8.24 9.36
C VAL A 83 0.28 9.05 9.66
N ASP A 84 0.65 9.22 10.94
CA ASP A 84 1.87 9.93 11.34
C ASP A 84 3.13 9.30 10.73
N GLN A 85 3.27 7.97 10.85
CA GLN A 85 4.42 7.23 10.31
C GLN A 85 4.50 7.32 8.79
N ALA A 86 3.37 7.29 8.08
CA ALA A 86 3.35 7.47 6.62
C ALA A 86 3.84 8.87 6.21
N VAL A 87 3.40 9.91 6.93
CA VAL A 87 3.84 11.28 6.67
C VAL A 87 5.33 11.46 6.98
N ARG A 88 5.84 10.85 8.06
CA ARG A 88 7.28 10.82 8.36
C ARG A 88 8.07 10.07 7.30
N ALA A 89 7.57 8.93 6.83
CA ALA A 89 8.21 8.14 5.78
C ALA A 89 8.42 8.93 4.47
N CYS A 90 7.52 9.88 4.15
CA CYS A 90 7.74 10.77 3.01
C CYS A 90 9.06 11.58 3.11
N ALA A 91 9.49 11.95 4.33
CA ALA A 91 10.77 12.62 4.54
C ALA A 91 11.95 11.66 4.30
N LEU A 92 11.86 10.45 4.86
CA LEU A 92 12.89 9.41 4.74
C LEU A 92 13.08 8.95 3.29
N LEU A 93 12.03 9.02 2.47
CA LEU A 93 12.05 8.73 1.04
C LEU A 93 12.43 9.95 0.18
N GLU A 94 12.79 11.07 0.79
CA GLU A 94 13.08 12.34 0.11
C GLU A 94 11.92 12.86 -0.77
N ARG A 95 10.68 12.48 -0.45
CA ARG A 95 9.44 12.91 -1.11
C ARG A 95 8.69 13.92 -0.26
N TRP A 96 9.39 14.97 0.16
CA TRP A 96 8.89 16.00 1.09
C TRP A 96 7.57 16.64 0.64
N SER A 97 7.42 16.91 -0.66
CA SER A 97 6.21 17.49 -1.26
C SER A 97 4.97 16.58 -1.17
N ALA A 98 5.16 15.27 -0.96
CA ALA A 98 4.07 14.30 -0.88
C ALA A 98 3.40 14.24 0.50
N LYS A 99 4.01 14.81 1.56
CA LYS A 99 3.50 14.76 2.95
C LYS A 99 2.04 15.15 3.07
N GLY A 100 1.69 16.31 2.50
CA GLY A 100 0.31 16.83 2.55
C GLY A 100 -0.68 15.94 1.80
N TYR A 101 -0.25 15.39 0.66
CA TYR A 101 -1.07 14.48 -0.15
C TYR A 101 -1.32 13.16 0.59
N VAL A 102 -0.27 12.51 1.09
CA VAL A 102 -0.36 11.25 1.84
C VAL A 102 -1.27 11.42 3.07
N ASN A 103 -1.07 12.48 3.85
CA ASN A 103 -1.91 12.77 5.01
C ASN A 103 -3.39 12.96 4.63
N ALA A 104 -3.65 13.78 3.60
CA ALA A 104 -5.00 14.08 3.16
C ALA A 104 -5.72 12.83 2.66
N LEU A 105 -5.03 11.99 1.88
CA LEU A 105 -5.56 10.75 1.33
C LEU A 105 -5.90 9.76 2.42
N LEU A 106 -4.96 9.47 3.34
CA LEU A 106 -5.19 8.52 4.42
C LEU A 106 -6.29 8.99 5.39
N ARG A 107 -6.35 10.29 5.72
CA ARG A 107 -7.47 10.84 6.50
C ARG A 107 -8.79 10.80 5.74
N GLY A 108 -8.76 10.94 4.40
CA GLY A 108 -9.92 10.73 3.53
C GLY A 108 -10.45 9.30 3.64
N PHE A 109 -9.56 8.31 3.52
CA PHE A 109 -9.90 6.89 3.72
C PHE A 109 -10.61 6.65 5.06
N LEU A 110 -10.06 7.17 6.15
CA LEU A 110 -10.63 6.99 7.50
C LEU A 110 -12.05 7.57 7.62
N ARG A 111 -12.31 8.74 7.02
CA ARG A 111 -13.63 9.38 7.07
C ARG A 111 -14.66 8.71 6.15
N GLU A 112 -14.21 8.20 5.00
CA GLU A 112 -15.09 7.76 3.91
C GLU A 112 -15.12 6.24 3.73
N ARG A 113 -14.63 5.47 4.70
CA ARG A 113 -14.42 4.01 4.59
C ARG A 113 -15.63 3.25 4.05
N ALA A 114 -16.82 3.49 4.61
CA ALA A 114 -18.05 2.81 4.17
C ALA A 114 -18.44 3.17 2.72
N SER A 115 -18.25 4.42 2.33
CA SER A 115 -18.57 4.88 0.97
C SER A 115 -17.57 4.32 -0.05
N LEU A 116 -16.28 4.24 0.32
CA LEU A 116 -15.24 3.64 -0.51
C LEU A 116 -15.51 2.16 -0.78
N GLU A 117 -15.96 1.40 0.23
CA GLU A 117 -16.32 0.00 0.03
C GLU A 117 -17.44 -0.19 -0.99
N ALA A 118 -18.45 0.68 -0.95
CA ALA A 118 -19.50 0.64 -1.95
C ALA A 118 -18.96 0.92 -3.36
N ARG A 119 -18.00 1.85 -3.51
CA ARG A 119 -17.42 2.22 -4.81
C ARG A 119 -16.52 1.13 -5.38
N ILE A 120 -15.65 0.53 -4.57
CA ILE A 120 -14.74 -0.52 -5.04
C ILE A 120 -15.39 -1.91 -5.09
N GLY A 121 -16.62 -2.08 -4.58
CA GLY A 121 -17.28 -3.39 -4.46
C GLY A 121 -17.56 -4.08 -5.80
N ALA A 122 -17.64 -3.33 -6.90
CA ALA A 122 -17.80 -3.85 -8.26
C ALA A 122 -16.46 -4.12 -8.97
N ASP A 123 -15.34 -3.65 -8.42
CA ASP A 123 -14.02 -3.91 -8.98
C ASP A 123 -13.61 -5.36 -8.69
N MET A 124 -13.47 -6.14 -9.76
CA MET A 124 -13.14 -7.56 -9.67
C MET A 124 -11.74 -7.79 -9.09
N GLU A 125 -10.75 -6.95 -9.41
CA GLU A 125 -9.39 -7.10 -8.88
C GLU A 125 -9.34 -6.69 -7.40
N ALA A 126 -10.10 -5.66 -7.00
CA ALA A 126 -10.23 -5.28 -5.60
C ALA A 126 -10.93 -6.35 -4.76
N ARG A 127 -11.96 -7.00 -5.32
CA ARG A 127 -12.76 -8.04 -4.67
C ARG A 127 -12.01 -9.36 -4.56
N TYR A 128 -11.46 -9.85 -5.66
CA TYR A 128 -10.83 -11.16 -5.72
C TYR A 128 -9.33 -11.11 -5.39
N GLN A 129 -8.72 -9.92 -5.39
CA GLN A 129 -7.30 -9.74 -5.08
C GLN A 129 -6.38 -10.53 -6.02
N HIS A 130 -6.84 -10.70 -7.25
CA HIS A 130 -6.15 -11.36 -8.36
C HIS A 130 -6.22 -10.47 -9.60
N PRO A 131 -5.26 -10.58 -10.54
CA PRO A 131 -5.33 -9.81 -11.77
C PRO A 131 -6.49 -10.28 -12.64
N ARG A 132 -7.10 -9.36 -13.40
CA ARG A 132 -8.30 -9.62 -14.21
C ARG A 132 -8.19 -10.84 -15.12
N TRP A 133 -7.07 -10.99 -15.83
CA TRP A 133 -6.84 -12.12 -16.74
C TRP A 133 -6.94 -13.48 -16.04
N TRP A 134 -6.49 -13.57 -14.78
CA TRP A 134 -6.57 -14.81 -13.99
C TRP A 134 -7.99 -15.07 -13.53
N ILE A 135 -8.71 -14.01 -13.12
CA ILE A 135 -10.11 -14.11 -12.71
C ILE A 135 -10.97 -14.58 -13.89
N GLU A 136 -10.76 -14.00 -15.07
CA GLU A 136 -11.47 -14.37 -16.30
C GLU A 136 -11.19 -15.82 -16.73
N MET A 137 -9.96 -16.30 -16.54
CA MET A 137 -9.58 -17.68 -16.84
C MET A 137 -10.29 -18.73 -15.96
N LEU A 138 -10.68 -18.36 -14.74
CA LEU A 138 -11.33 -19.27 -13.79
C LEU A 138 -12.87 -19.23 -13.83
N ARG A 139 -13.46 -18.38 -14.68
CA ARG A 139 -14.93 -18.24 -14.83
C ARG A 139 -15.43 -19.04 -16.02
#